data_AF-A0A317Z9G2-F1
#
_entry.id   AF-A0A317Z9G2-F1
#
_cell.length_a   1.000
_cell.length_b   1.000
_cell.length_c   1.000
_cell.angle_alpha   90.00
_cell.angle_beta   90.00
_cell.angle_gamma   90.00
#
_symmetry.space_group_name_H-M   'P 1'
#
loop_
_entity.id
_entity.type
_entity.pdbx_description
1 polymer ?
#
loop_
_entity_poly.entity_id
_entity_poly.type
_entity_poly.pdbx_seq_one_letter_code
_entity_poly.pdbx_strand_id
1 'polypeptide(L)' 'DLLKIRYQTVSDKINGISDFKFGEALLIKNTFFPEYEIEYLFSREKEKVTT' A
#
# COMPACT_ATOMS: atom_id res chain seq x y z
N ASP A 1 10.84 8.09 -6.44
CA ASP A 1 10.28 9.39 -6.87
C ASP A 1 8.77 9.55 -6.87
N LEU A 2 7.95 8.50 -7.04
CA LEU A 2 6.48 8.63 -7.10
C LEU A 2 5.85 9.27 -5.85
N LEU A 3 6.17 8.75 -4.66
CA LEU A 3 5.58 9.19 -3.39
C LEU A 3 6.29 10.39 -2.77
N LYS A 4 7.43 10.84 -3.35
CA LYS A 4 8.28 11.92 -2.83
C LYS A 4 8.69 11.77 -1.34
N ILE A 5 8.72 10.53 -0.84
CA ILE A 5 9.22 10.19 0.49
C ILE A 5 10.57 9.47 0.39
N ARG A 6 11.33 9.49 1.50
CA ARG A 6 12.61 8.78 1.60
C ARG A 6 12.40 7.28 1.44
N TYR A 7 13.37 6.60 0.83
CA TYR A 7 13.36 5.15 0.66
C TYR A 7 13.11 4.40 1.98
N GLN A 8 13.76 4.84 3.07
CA GLN A 8 13.57 4.23 4.38
C GLN A 8 12.11 4.27 4.84
N THR A 9 11.41 5.38 4.60
CA THR A 9 9.98 5.50 4.94
C THR A 9 9.09 4.57 4.10
N VAL A 10 9.45 4.33 2.84
CA VAL A 10 8.77 3.33 2.00
C VAL A 10 9.01 1.93 2.57
N SER A 11 10.26 1.62 2.93
CA SER A 11 10.64 0.33 3.53
C SER A 11 9.89 0.08 4.83
N ASP A 12 9.82 1.08 5.72
CA ASP A 12 9.08 0.98 6.98
C ASP A 12 7.60 0.69 6.73
N LYS A 13 7.00 1.31 5.70
CA LYS A 13 5.59 1.08 5.34
C LYS A 13 5.33 -0.33 4.81
N ILE A 14 6.19 -0.81 3.92
CA ILE A 14 6.10 -2.17 3.37
C ILE A 14 6.27 -3.22 4.46
N ASN A 15 7.16 -2.98 5.43
CA ASN A 15 7.36 -3.86 6.58
C ASN A 15 6.26 -3.73 7.66
N GLY A 16 5.23 -2.91 7.44
CA GLY A 16 4.11 -2.75 8.37
C GLY A 16 4.45 -1.96 9.64
N ILE A 17 5.57 -1.23 9.67
CA ILE A 17 5.92 -0.33 10.78
C ILE A 17 4.97 0.88 10.80
N SER A 18 4.52 1.33 9.62
CA SER A 18 3.52 2.39 9.47
C SER A 18 2.67 2.17 8.22
N ASP A 19 1.44 2.67 8.18
CA ASP A 19 0.58 2.47 7.01
C ASP A 19 0.86 3.50 5.90
N PHE A 20 0.50 3.17 4.66
CA PHE A 20 0.39 4.15 3.59
C PHE A 20 -0.77 5.12 3.87
N LYS A 21 -0.54 6.42 3.65
CA LYS A 21 -1.64 7.40 3.67
C LYS A 21 -2.55 7.14 2.48
N PHE A 22 -3.83 7.48 2.61
CA PHE A 22 -4.82 7.25 1.55
C PHE A 22 -4.37 7.78 0.17
N GLY A 23 -3.83 9.01 0.12
CA GLY A 23 -3.32 9.56 -1.14
C GLY A 23 -2.12 8.80 -1.72
N GLU A 24 -1.23 8.27 -0.87
CA GLU A 24 -0.10 7.43 -1.30
C GLU A 24 -0.59 6.10 -1.86
N ALA A 25 -1.54 5.46 -1.16
CA ALA A 25 -2.15 4.20 -1.56
C ALA A 25 -2.89 4.32 -2.90
N LEU A 26 -3.66 5.38 -3.08
CA LEU A 26 -4.37 5.66 -4.33
C LEU A 26 -3.40 5.89 -5.50
N LEU A 27 -2.29 6.60 -5.25
CA LEU A 27 -1.27 6.85 -6.26
C LEU A 27 -0.59 5.54 -6.69
N ILE A 28 -0.25 4.67 -5.73
CA ILE A 28 0.30 3.33 -5.99
C ILE A 28 -0.69 2.50 -6.81
N LYS A 29 -1.96 2.42 -6.37
CA LYS A 29 -3.02 1.68 -7.06
C LYS A 29 -3.15 2.13 -8.50
N ASN A 30 -3.36 3.42 -8.74
CA ASN A 30 -3.59 3.93 -10.09
C ASN A 30 -2.37 3.82 -11.02
N THR A 31 -1.16 3.83 -10.46
CA THR A 31 0.08 3.80 -11.27
C THR A 31 0.53 2.38 -11.59
N PHE A 32 0.43 1.46 -10.64
CA PHE A 32 1.03 0.13 -10.74
C PHE A 32 0.01 -1.01 -10.77
N PHE A 33 -1.19 -0.81 -10.22
CA PHE A 33 -2.20 -1.86 -10.03
C PHE A 33 -3.62 -1.34 -10.32
N PRO A 34 -3.85 -0.65 -11.46
CA PRO A 34 -5.12 0.03 -11.71
C PRO A 34 -6.33 -0.92 -11.73
N GLU A 35 -6.12 -2.19 -12.05
CA GLU A 35 -7.12 -3.26 -12.11
C GLU A 35 -7.48 -3.89 -10.76
N TYR A 36 -6.74 -3.59 -9.69
CA TYR A 36 -6.99 -4.15 -8.37
C TYR A 36 -7.68 -3.17 -7.44
N GLU A 37 -8.55 -3.68 -6.56
CA GLU A 37 -9.19 -2.87 -5.52
C GLU A 37 -8.21 -2.48 -4.42
N ILE A 38 -8.40 -1.28 -3.85
CA ILE A 38 -7.49 -0.73 -2.84
C ILE A 38 -7.52 -1.58 -1.56
N GLU A 39 -8.68 -2.13 -1.21
CA GLU A 39 -8.87 -3.05 -0.08
C GLU A 39 -8.06 -4.33 -0.28
N TYR A 40 -7.99 -4.87 -1.50
CA TYR A 40 -7.19 -6.05 -1.80
C TYR A 40 -5.69 -5.75 -1.65
N LEU A 41 -5.21 -4.66 -2.26
CA LEU A 41 -3.80 -4.29 -2.30
C LEU A 41 -3.22 -3.99 -0.91
N PHE A 42 -4.02 -3.40 -0.02
CA PHE A 42 -3.59 -2.94 1.30
C PHE A 42 -4.24 -3.74 2.44
N SER A 43 -4.88 -4.87 2.14
CA SER A 43 -5.35 -5.82 3.16
C SER A 43 -4.17 -6.37 3.97
N ARG A 44 -4.34 -6.49 5.29
CA ARG A 44 -3.34 -7.15 6.13
C ARG A 44 -3.50 -8.66 6.00
N GLU A 45 -2.40 -9.41 5.95
CA GLU A 45 -2.45 -10.88 5.78
C GLU A 45 -3.32 -11.61 6.82
N LYS A 46 -3.54 -11.02 7.99
CA LYS A 46 -4.42 -11.58 9.03
C LYS A 46 -5.91 -11.49 8.70
N GLU A 47 -6.29 -10.77 7.63
CA GLU A 47 -7.66 -10.60 7.16
C GLU A 47 -7.94 -11.39 5.87
N LYS A 48 -7.07 -12.33 5.48
CA LYS A 48 -7.43 -13.35 4.50
C LYS A 48 -8.39 -14.34 5.16
N VAL A 49 -9.64 -13.90 5.32
CA VAL A 49 -10.75 -14.74 5.78
C VAL A 49 -10.91 -15.85 4.76
N THR A 50 -10.63 -17.06 5.21
CA THR A 50 -11.06 -18.31 4.61
C THR A 50 -12.60 -18.25 4.47
N THR A 51 -13.12 -18.03 3.28
CA THR A 51 -14.55 -18.21 2.96
C THR A 51 -14.66 -18.89 1.62
#